data_AF-A0A7J3D4U0-F1
#
_entry.id   AF-A0A7J3D4U0-F1
#
_cell.length_a   1.000
_cell.length_b   1.000
_cell.length_c   1.000
_cell.angle_alpha   90.00
_cell.angle_beta   90.00
_cell.angle_gamma   90.00
#
_symmetry.space_group_name_H-M   'P 1'
#
loop_
_entity.id
_entity.type
_entity.pdbx_description
1 polymer ?
#
loop_
_entity_poly.entity_id
_entity_poly.type
_entity_poly.pdbx_seq_one_letter_code
_entity_poly.pdbx_strand_id
1 'polypeptide(L)'
;MKKVGVAYGEALLQYSFGIDHPMNFNRIRSFFRMFDKQFKESTKFDDILLISPVLAQEEVIKLFHTEEYVEYVKKASLNGFGYLDYGDTPAFKGVFEASSYVVGTTIECVEKIMDNAVAFAFNPMGGLHHARRDSAAGFCVFNDIGVAVEFLRKEHGVKSFLYVDIDAHHGDGIFYEYLKDKDMWIVDVHEDWRTLYPGTGKESERGEGDAFGTKMNITLPAGSDDSAFYKRFDEIKRFIADLKPEFIIFQCG
;
A
#
# COMPACT_ATOMS: atom_id res chain seq x y z
N MET A 1 -4.69 -25.56 5.28
CA MET A 1 -4.48 -24.45 4.35
C MET A 1 -3.56 -23.44 5.05
N LYS A 2 -2.30 -23.34 4.61
CA LYS A 2 -1.28 -22.43 5.15
C LYS A 2 -0.33 -22.01 4.02
N LYS A 3 -0.89 -21.59 2.88
CA LYS A 3 -0.08 -21.11 1.75
C LYS A 3 0.02 -19.60 1.80
N VAL A 4 1.24 -19.08 1.63
CA VAL A 4 1.51 -17.64 1.48
C VAL A 4 1.77 -17.36 0.01
N GLY A 5 1.03 -16.43 -0.56
CA GLY A 5 1.31 -15.86 -1.88
C GLY A 5 2.42 -14.83 -1.78
N VAL A 6 3.41 -14.88 -2.67
CA VAL A 6 4.45 -13.85 -2.76
C VAL A 6 4.56 -13.38 -4.19
N ALA A 7 4.30 -12.10 -4.40
CA ALA A 7 4.49 -11.50 -5.71
C ALA A 7 5.97 -11.49 -6.08
N TYR A 8 6.29 -12.08 -7.23
CA TYR A 8 7.67 -12.35 -7.62
C TYR A 8 7.83 -12.29 -9.14
N GLY A 9 8.59 -11.31 -9.63
CA GLY A 9 8.93 -11.20 -11.05
C GLY A 9 9.53 -9.85 -11.44
N GLU A 10 10.25 -9.82 -12.56
CA GLU A 10 11.03 -8.65 -12.99
C GLU A 10 10.19 -7.41 -13.31
N ALA A 11 8.92 -7.58 -13.68
CA ALA A 11 8.05 -6.44 -13.96
C ALA A 11 7.84 -5.53 -12.73
N LEU A 12 7.93 -6.06 -11.50
CA LEU A 12 7.90 -5.24 -10.29
C LEU A 12 9.16 -4.36 -10.11
N LEU A 13 10.27 -4.69 -10.79
CA LEU A 13 11.48 -3.87 -10.79
C LEU A 13 11.33 -2.60 -11.65
N GLN A 14 10.27 -2.50 -12.45
CA GLN A 14 10.03 -1.35 -13.33
C GLN A 14 9.59 -0.11 -12.57
N TYR A 15 8.97 -0.26 -11.39
CA TYR A 15 8.62 0.87 -10.53
C TYR A 15 9.88 1.39 -9.82
N SER A 16 10.56 2.31 -10.49
CA SER A 16 11.86 2.82 -10.05
C SER A 16 12.14 4.17 -10.69
N PHE A 17 12.49 5.18 -9.88
CA PHE A 17 12.75 6.54 -10.36
C PHE A 17 14.23 6.81 -10.72
N GLY A 18 15.00 5.74 -10.96
CA GLY A 18 16.42 5.80 -11.33
C GLY A 18 17.34 5.46 -10.16
N ILE A 19 18.62 5.16 -10.46
CA ILE A 19 19.57 4.62 -9.48
C ILE A 19 19.90 5.58 -8.34
N ASP A 20 19.84 6.88 -8.61
CA ASP A 20 20.18 7.93 -7.64
C ASP A 20 18.98 8.36 -6.78
N HIS A 21 17.77 7.87 -7.07
CA HIS A 21 16.55 8.18 -6.34
C HIS A 21 16.31 7.15 -5.21
N PRO A 22 15.83 7.54 -4.01
CA PRO A 22 15.59 6.60 -2.91
C PRO A 22 14.59 5.48 -3.24
N MET A 23 13.53 5.81 -3.99
CA MET A 23 12.61 4.82 -4.56
C MET A 23 13.17 4.25 -5.88
N ASN A 24 13.97 3.19 -5.76
CA ASN A 24 14.57 2.50 -6.91
C ASN A 24 14.51 0.97 -6.81
N PHE A 25 14.75 0.31 -7.95
CA PHE A 25 14.63 -1.14 -8.10
C PHE A 25 15.54 -1.97 -7.16
N ASN A 26 16.58 -1.39 -6.54
CA ASN A 26 17.47 -2.13 -5.65
C ASN A 26 16.76 -2.66 -4.41
N ARG A 27 15.72 -1.97 -3.93
CA ARG A 27 14.92 -2.41 -2.78
C ARG A 27 14.28 -3.77 -3.06
N ILE A 28 13.52 -3.87 -4.16
CA ILE A 28 12.85 -5.10 -4.58
C ILE A 28 13.84 -6.17 -5.01
N ARG A 29 14.91 -5.79 -5.72
CA ARG A 29 15.98 -6.74 -6.09
C ARG A 29 16.66 -7.34 -4.85
N SER A 30 16.84 -6.56 -3.79
CA SER A 30 17.40 -7.04 -2.53
C SER A 30 16.45 -8.00 -1.82
N PHE A 31 15.15 -7.71 -1.84
CA PHE A 31 14.11 -8.63 -1.36
C PHE A 31 14.17 -9.96 -2.14
N PHE A 32 14.11 -9.93 -3.48
CA PHE A 32 14.17 -11.15 -4.31
C PHE A 32 15.43 -11.97 -4.07
N ARG A 33 16.60 -11.33 -3.97
CA ARG A 33 17.86 -12.02 -3.66
C ARG A 33 17.79 -12.74 -2.31
N MET A 34 17.22 -12.10 -1.28
CA MET A 34 17.10 -12.72 0.03
C MET A 34 16.03 -13.82 0.04
N PHE A 35 14.92 -13.57 -0.64
CA PHE A 35 13.85 -14.54 -0.81
C PHE A 35 14.35 -15.83 -1.48
N ASP A 36 15.11 -15.70 -2.57
CA ASP A 36 15.71 -16.84 -3.28
C ASP A 36 16.66 -17.63 -2.36
N LYS A 37 17.55 -16.92 -1.67
CA LYS A 37 18.52 -17.54 -0.76
C LYS A 37 17.87 -18.27 0.41
N GLN A 38 16.80 -17.71 0.99
CA GLN A 38 16.19 -18.26 2.20
C GLN A 38 15.10 -19.27 1.92
N PHE A 39 14.32 -19.07 0.87
CA PHE A 39 13.08 -19.82 0.66
C PHE A 39 13.18 -20.80 -0.49
N LYS A 40 13.63 -20.41 -1.69
CA LYS A 40 13.68 -21.33 -2.86
C LYS A 40 14.51 -22.58 -2.62
N GLU A 41 15.53 -22.49 -1.77
CA GLU A 41 16.42 -23.61 -1.42
C GLU A 41 15.96 -24.36 -0.14
N SER A 42 14.83 -23.99 0.45
CA SER A 42 14.33 -24.54 1.72
C SER A 42 13.07 -25.39 1.53
N THR A 43 12.83 -26.32 2.46
CA THR A 43 11.57 -27.10 2.52
C THR A 43 10.34 -26.26 2.86
N LYS A 44 10.51 -24.98 3.24
CA LYS A 44 9.40 -24.04 3.46
C LYS A 44 8.84 -23.48 2.16
N PHE A 45 9.51 -23.71 1.03
CA PHE A 45 9.06 -23.22 -0.28
C PHE A 45 7.75 -23.86 -0.74
N ASP A 46 7.48 -25.10 -0.34
CA ASP A 46 6.28 -25.85 -0.75
C ASP A 46 4.97 -25.18 -0.24
N ASP A 47 5.09 -24.35 0.79
CA ASP A 47 4.01 -23.54 1.36
C ASP A 47 3.91 -22.14 0.71
N ILE A 48 4.76 -21.81 -0.27
CA ILE A 48 4.76 -20.52 -0.95
C ILE A 48 4.23 -20.66 -2.37
N LEU A 49 3.21 -19.87 -2.69
CA LEU A 49 2.75 -19.69 -4.06
C LEU A 49 3.42 -18.44 -4.64
N LEU A 50 4.24 -18.59 -5.68
CA LEU A 50 4.74 -17.43 -6.41
C LEU A 50 3.61 -16.84 -7.27
N ILE A 51 3.34 -15.56 -7.07
CA ILE A 51 2.35 -14.81 -7.83
C ILE A 51 3.10 -13.98 -8.87
N SER A 52 2.86 -14.25 -10.15
CA SER A 52 3.49 -13.49 -11.23
C SER A 52 2.94 -12.06 -11.26
N PRO A 53 3.76 -11.05 -11.59
CA PRO A 53 3.26 -9.69 -11.71
C PRO A 53 2.24 -9.56 -12.83
N VAL A 54 1.19 -8.78 -12.59
CA VAL A 54 0.08 -8.56 -13.53
C VAL A 54 0.00 -7.07 -13.84
N LEU A 55 -0.11 -6.73 -15.12
CA LEU A 55 -0.40 -5.37 -15.55
C LEU A 55 -1.89 -5.08 -15.35
N ALA A 56 -2.23 -4.11 -14.50
CA ALA A 56 -3.63 -3.73 -14.30
C ALA A 56 -4.29 -3.21 -15.59
N GLN A 57 -5.55 -3.59 -15.79
CA GLN A 57 -6.42 -2.89 -16.72
C GLN A 57 -6.74 -1.49 -16.17
N GLU A 58 -6.90 -0.53 -17.08
CA GLU A 58 -7.15 0.87 -16.72
C GLU A 58 -8.45 1.03 -15.91
N GLU A 59 -9.47 0.24 -16.24
CA GLU A 59 -10.77 0.21 -15.56
C GLU A 59 -10.65 -0.22 -14.10
N VAL A 60 -9.65 -1.05 -13.77
CA VAL A 60 -9.37 -1.47 -12.39
C VAL A 60 -8.71 -0.33 -11.63
N ILE A 61 -7.75 0.37 -12.22
CA ILE A 61 -7.11 1.55 -11.60
C ILE A 61 -8.15 2.65 -11.33
N LYS A 62 -9.09 2.84 -12.27
CA LYS A 62 -10.19 3.80 -12.18
C LYS A 62 -11.26 3.45 -11.13
N LEU A 63 -11.19 2.29 -10.46
CA LEU A 63 -12.06 2.01 -9.32
C LEU A 63 -11.79 2.96 -8.15
N PHE A 64 -10.54 3.40 -8.00
CA PHE A 64 -10.14 4.35 -6.97
C PHE A 64 -9.82 5.73 -7.56
N HIS A 65 -9.00 5.76 -8.61
CA HIS A 65 -8.51 7.01 -9.19
C HIS A 65 -9.50 7.65 -10.17
N THR A 66 -9.47 8.98 -10.25
CA THR A 66 -10.27 9.72 -11.23
C THR A 66 -9.76 9.46 -12.65
N GLU A 67 -10.66 9.52 -13.62
CA GLU A 67 -10.32 9.34 -15.03
C GLU A 67 -9.33 10.42 -15.50
N GLU A 68 -9.51 11.65 -15.06
CA GLU A 68 -8.64 12.78 -15.39
C GLU A 68 -7.20 12.54 -14.90
N TYR A 69 -7.04 11.98 -13.70
CA TYR A 69 -5.73 11.69 -13.13
C TYR A 69 -5.04 10.54 -13.87
N VAL A 70 -5.77 9.47 -14.16
CA VAL A 70 -5.23 8.34 -14.95
C VAL A 70 -4.75 8.81 -16.33
N GLU A 71 -5.51 9.66 -17.01
CA GLU A 71 -5.11 10.25 -18.29
C GLU A 71 -3.90 11.19 -18.17
N TYR A 72 -3.78 11.92 -17.07
CA TYR A 72 -2.60 12.72 -16.77
C TYR A 72 -1.34 11.86 -16.63
N VAL A 73 -1.40 10.78 -15.85
CA VAL A 73 -0.27 9.84 -15.67
C VAL A 73 0.12 9.19 -16.99
N LYS A 74 -0.84 8.79 -17.83
CA LYS A 74 -0.57 8.24 -19.17
C LYS A 74 0.21 9.22 -20.05
N LYS A 75 -0.21 10.49 -20.09
CA LYS A 75 0.50 11.53 -20.85
C LYS A 75 1.91 11.77 -20.30
N ALA A 76 2.06 11.82 -18.97
CA ALA A 76 3.35 11.96 -18.32
C ALA A 76 4.28 10.76 -18.60
N SER A 77 3.73 9.54 -18.69
CA SER A 77 4.46 8.33 -19.08
C SER A 77 5.02 8.41 -20.50
N LEU A 78 4.28 9.01 -21.44
CA LEU A 78 4.77 9.21 -22.80
C LEU A 78 5.86 10.29 -22.87
N ASN A 79 5.67 11.40 -22.14
CA ASN A 79 6.64 12.50 -22.09
C ASN A 79 7.95 12.06 -21.43
N GLY A 80 7.85 11.42 -20.26
CA GLY A 80 8.94 10.82 -19.52
C GLY A 80 9.91 11.80 -18.84
N PHE A 81 9.45 13.02 -18.53
CA PHE A 81 10.20 14.00 -17.76
C PHE A 81 9.25 14.88 -16.93
N GLY A 82 9.80 15.57 -15.93
CA GLY A 82 9.03 16.40 -14.99
C GLY A 82 8.61 15.62 -13.76
N TYR A 83 7.59 16.12 -13.06
CA TYR A 83 7.07 15.53 -11.83
C TYR A 83 5.56 15.34 -11.94
N LEU A 84 5.07 14.28 -11.30
CA LEU A 84 3.66 13.92 -11.19
C LEU A 84 2.96 14.62 -10.00
N ASP A 85 3.75 15.22 -9.11
CA ASP A 85 3.32 15.99 -7.95
C ASP A 85 4.12 17.30 -7.85
N TYR A 86 4.19 17.90 -6.65
CA TYR A 86 4.87 19.17 -6.40
C TYR A 86 6.41 19.13 -6.48
N GLY A 87 7.01 18.04 -6.95
CA GLY A 87 8.45 17.97 -7.25
C GLY A 87 9.19 16.78 -6.67
N ASP A 88 8.47 15.79 -6.12
CA ASP A 88 9.05 14.67 -5.40
C ASP A 88 8.84 13.34 -6.14
N THR A 89 7.75 13.19 -6.90
CA THR A 89 7.44 11.98 -7.69
C THR A 89 7.78 12.20 -9.16
N PRO A 90 8.93 11.70 -9.68
CA PRO A 90 9.36 11.97 -11.04
C PRO A 90 8.53 11.22 -12.08
N ALA A 91 8.22 11.89 -13.19
CA ALA A 91 7.72 11.22 -14.38
C ALA A 91 8.89 10.63 -15.17
N PHE A 92 8.73 9.40 -15.65
CA PHE A 92 9.68 8.73 -16.54
C PHE A 92 8.94 7.95 -17.63
N LYS A 93 9.67 7.61 -18.70
CA LYS A 93 9.08 6.83 -19.80
C LYS A 93 8.64 5.46 -19.29
N GLY A 94 7.35 5.18 -19.36
CA GLY A 94 6.80 3.92 -18.85
C GLY A 94 6.31 3.97 -17.40
N VAL A 95 6.23 5.15 -16.77
CA VAL A 95 5.75 5.26 -15.37
C VAL A 95 4.33 4.74 -15.18
N PHE A 96 3.46 4.91 -16.19
CA PHE A 96 2.09 4.38 -16.15
C PHE A 96 2.09 2.84 -16.12
N GLU A 97 2.87 2.21 -16.98
CA GLU A 97 3.00 0.76 -17.06
C GLU A 97 3.64 0.19 -15.79
N ALA A 98 4.70 0.84 -15.30
CA ALA A 98 5.36 0.47 -14.07
C ALA A 98 4.42 0.53 -12.85
N SER A 99 3.66 1.61 -12.69
CA SER A 99 2.68 1.74 -11.60
C SER A 99 1.51 0.78 -11.77
N SER A 100 1.08 0.51 -13.00
CA SER A 100 0.02 -0.46 -13.31
C SER A 100 0.40 -1.90 -12.96
N TYR A 101 1.70 -2.26 -13.06
CA TYR A 101 2.17 -3.55 -12.55
C TYR A 101 2.05 -3.67 -11.03
N VAL A 102 2.28 -2.59 -10.28
CA VAL A 102 2.12 -2.59 -8.83
C VAL A 102 0.65 -2.85 -8.47
N VAL A 103 -0.26 -2.06 -9.06
CA VAL A 103 -1.70 -2.21 -8.84
C VAL A 103 -2.20 -3.59 -9.24
N GLY A 104 -1.89 -4.04 -10.46
CA GLY A 104 -2.42 -5.30 -10.98
C GLY A 104 -1.91 -6.50 -10.19
N THR A 105 -0.68 -6.44 -9.70
CA THR A 105 -0.11 -7.48 -8.86
C THR A 105 -0.72 -7.49 -7.45
N THR A 106 -1.05 -6.32 -6.89
CA THR A 106 -1.83 -6.24 -5.64
C THR A 106 -3.22 -6.86 -5.82
N ILE A 107 -3.89 -6.60 -6.94
CA ILE A 107 -5.19 -7.24 -7.26
C ILE A 107 -5.06 -8.75 -7.43
N GLU A 108 -4.04 -9.24 -8.13
CA GLU A 108 -3.80 -10.68 -8.25
C GLU A 108 -3.55 -11.33 -6.87
N CYS A 109 -2.84 -10.66 -5.98
CA CYS A 109 -2.64 -11.12 -4.60
C CYS A 109 -3.98 -11.25 -3.85
N VAL A 110 -4.86 -10.26 -3.99
CA VAL A 110 -6.20 -10.27 -3.42
C VAL A 110 -7.05 -11.40 -4.00
N GLU A 111 -7.07 -11.56 -5.33
CA GLU A 111 -7.80 -12.65 -6.00
C GLU A 111 -7.36 -14.03 -5.49
N LYS A 112 -6.06 -14.27 -5.30
CA LYS A 112 -5.58 -15.54 -4.72
C LYS A 112 -6.05 -15.78 -3.29
N ILE A 113 -6.27 -14.72 -2.51
CA ILE A 113 -6.87 -14.83 -1.17
C ILE A 113 -8.36 -15.18 -1.30
N MET A 114 -9.10 -14.48 -2.15
CA MET A 114 -10.54 -14.69 -2.34
C MET A 114 -10.87 -16.07 -2.92
N ASP A 115 -10.02 -16.60 -3.80
CA ASP A 115 -10.10 -17.96 -4.35
C ASP A 115 -9.73 -19.06 -3.35
N ASN A 116 -9.35 -18.70 -2.12
CA ASN A 116 -8.78 -19.62 -1.12
C ASN A 116 -7.51 -20.36 -1.61
N ALA A 117 -6.80 -19.81 -2.59
CA ALA A 117 -5.54 -20.37 -3.08
C ALA A 117 -4.40 -20.14 -2.07
N VAL A 118 -4.44 -19.00 -1.37
CA VAL A 118 -3.53 -18.63 -0.28
C VAL A 118 -4.30 -18.04 0.89
N ALA A 119 -3.75 -18.14 2.10
CA ALA A 119 -4.32 -17.52 3.29
C ALA A 119 -3.82 -16.07 3.47
N PHE A 120 -2.62 -15.78 2.97
CA PHE A 120 -1.97 -14.48 3.02
C PHE A 120 -1.28 -14.24 1.68
N ALA A 121 -1.20 -12.99 1.24
CA ALA A 121 -0.41 -12.62 0.08
C ALA A 121 0.46 -11.40 0.41
N PHE A 122 1.66 -11.34 -0.18
CA PHE A 122 2.60 -10.26 0.01
C PHE A 122 3.10 -9.73 -1.34
N ASN A 123 2.83 -8.45 -1.60
CA ASN A 123 3.42 -7.72 -2.72
C ASN A 123 4.54 -6.81 -2.21
N PRO A 124 5.82 -7.13 -2.41
CA PRO A 124 6.94 -6.36 -1.86
C PRO A 124 7.08 -4.96 -2.48
N MET A 125 6.44 -4.70 -3.63
CA MET A 125 6.45 -3.38 -4.28
C MET A 125 5.17 -2.57 -4.03
N GLY A 126 4.12 -3.21 -3.49
CA GLY A 126 2.86 -2.54 -3.18
C GLY A 126 2.96 -1.67 -1.94
N GLY A 127 1.82 -1.14 -1.50
CA GLY A 127 1.74 -0.30 -0.31
C GLY A 127 2.01 1.18 -0.57
N LEU A 128 1.72 1.66 -1.79
CA LEU A 128 1.92 3.04 -2.22
C LEU A 128 0.83 3.95 -1.64
N HIS A 129 0.90 4.19 -0.33
CA HIS A 129 -0.19 4.70 0.50
C HIS A 129 -0.46 6.22 0.41
N HIS A 130 0.41 7.02 -0.22
CA HIS A 130 0.28 8.48 -0.28
C HIS A 130 -0.59 8.98 -1.43
N ALA A 131 -0.69 8.21 -2.52
CA ALA A 131 -1.45 8.64 -3.70
C ALA A 131 -2.93 8.84 -3.35
N ARG A 132 -3.51 9.95 -3.81
CA ARG A 132 -4.93 10.29 -3.63
C ARG A 132 -5.72 9.89 -4.86
N ARG A 133 -7.04 10.02 -4.82
CA ARG A 133 -7.88 9.70 -5.99
C ARG A 133 -7.48 10.47 -7.25
N ASP A 134 -7.05 11.72 -7.10
CA ASP A 134 -6.79 12.66 -8.20
C ASP A 134 -5.32 13.10 -8.33
N SER A 135 -4.40 12.55 -7.53
CA SER A 135 -3.01 13.05 -7.46
C SER A 135 -2.00 12.01 -7.00
N ALA A 136 -0.76 12.14 -7.52
CA ALA A 136 0.42 11.48 -6.96
C ALA A 136 0.91 12.24 -5.73
N ALA A 137 1.60 11.55 -4.83
CA ALA A 137 2.26 12.15 -3.67
C ALA A 137 3.32 11.21 -3.11
N GLY A 138 4.42 11.73 -2.57
CA GLY A 138 5.40 10.96 -1.78
C GLY A 138 5.85 9.67 -2.49
N PHE A 139 6.28 9.78 -3.74
CA PHE A 139 6.71 8.66 -4.58
C PHE A 139 5.62 7.68 -5.01
N CYS A 140 4.36 7.90 -4.63
CA CYS A 140 3.22 7.04 -4.95
C CYS A 140 2.47 7.60 -6.16
N VAL A 141 2.46 6.84 -7.26
CA VAL A 141 1.71 7.21 -8.48
C VAL A 141 0.27 6.71 -8.42
N PHE A 142 0.05 5.40 -8.26
CA PHE A 142 -1.27 4.85 -8.02
C PHE A 142 -1.32 4.21 -6.64
N ASN A 143 -2.44 4.40 -5.95
CA ASN A 143 -2.72 3.84 -4.65
C ASN A 143 -3.26 2.42 -4.82
N ASP A 144 -2.37 1.43 -4.84
CA ASP A 144 -2.74 0.03 -5.03
C ASP A 144 -3.62 -0.51 -3.88
N ILE A 145 -3.46 0.03 -2.67
CA ILE A 145 -4.29 -0.30 -1.50
C ILE A 145 -5.73 0.19 -1.73
N GLY A 146 -5.90 1.45 -2.14
CA GLY A 146 -7.22 2.04 -2.43
C GLY A 146 -7.92 1.29 -3.55
N VAL A 147 -7.20 0.96 -4.63
CA VAL A 147 -7.73 0.14 -5.73
C VAL A 147 -8.16 -1.25 -5.23
N ALA A 148 -7.36 -1.90 -4.38
CA ALA A 148 -7.72 -3.19 -3.80
C ALA A 148 -9.00 -3.15 -2.95
N VAL A 149 -9.19 -2.10 -2.14
CA VAL A 149 -10.40 -1.90 -1.34
C VAL A 149 -11.63 -1.75 -2.24
N GLU A 150 -11.58 -0.89 -3.24
CA GLU A 150 -12.71 -0.66 -4.15
C GLU A 150 -13.01 -1.90 -5.01
N PHE A 151 -11.97 -2.62 -5.43
CA PHE A 151 -12.11 -3.89 -6.13
C PHE A 151 -12.80 -4.97 -5.28
N LEU A 152 -12.36 -5.16 -4.03
CA LEU A 152 -12.97 -6.11 -3.09
C LEU A 152 -14.43 -5.77 -2.78
N ARG A 153 -14.75 -4.48 -2.64
CA ARG A 153 -16.13 -4.02 -2.47
C ARG A 153 -17.00 -4.37 -3.65
N LYS A 154 -16.51 -4.08 -4.85
CA LYS A 154 -17.29 -4.20 -6.08
C LYS A 154 -17.45 -5.66 -6.52
N GLU A 155 -16.37 -6.42 -6.58
CA GLU A 155 -16.35 -7.75 -7.19
C GLU A 155 -16.66 -8.86 -6.17
N HIS A 156 -16.28 -8.66 -4.90
CA HIS A 156 -16.42 -9.67 -3.84
C HIS A 156 -17.43 -9.30 -2.75
N GLY A 157 -17.99 -8.09 -2.79
CA GLY A 157 -18.98 -7.62 -1.81
C GLY A 157 -18.42 -7.45 -0.40
N VAL A 158 -17.09 -7.37 -0.24
CA VAL A 158 -16.44 -7.14 1.05
C VAL A 158 -16.78 -5.74 1.55
N LYS A 159 -17.30 -5.64 2.77
CA LYS A 159 -17.79 -4.37 3.32
C LYS A 159 -16.82 -3.75 4.29
N SER A 160 -16.23 -4.58 5.15
CA SER A 160 -15.49 -4.12 6.32
C SER A 160 -14.01 -4.49 6.27
N PHE A 161 -13.15 -3.51 6.53
CA PHE A 161 -11.71 -3.61 6.33
C PHE A 161 -10.98 -3.14 7.58
N LEU A 162 -9.88 -3.79 7.91
CA LEU A 162 -8.88 -3.26 8.83
C LEU A 162 -7.61 -2.96 8.03
N TYR A 163 -7.27 -1.69 7.93
CA TYR A 163 -5.99 -1.22 7.41
C TYR A 163 -5.05 -0.94 8.59
N VAL A 164 -3.90 -1.60 8.61
CA VAL A 164 -2.83 -1.33 9.57
C VAL A 164 -1.61 -0.86 8.80
N ASP A 165 -1.06 0.27 9.22
CA ASP A 165 0.10 0.92 8.61
C ASP A 165 1.20 1.11 9.66
N ILE A 166 2.40 0.67 9.32
CA ILE A 166 3.60 0.84 10.15
C ILE A 166 4.73 1.55 9.38
N ASP A 167 4.44 2.11 8.21
CA ASP A 167 5.36 3.01 7.53
C ASP A 167 5.73 4.17 8.46
N ALA A 168 6.96 4.66 8.36
CA ALA A 168 7.38 5.81 9.14
C ALA A 168 6.57 7.08 8.83
N HIS A 169 5.98 7.19 7.64
CA HIS A 169 5.13 8.30 7.22
C HIS A 169 3.65 7.96 7.48
N HIS A 170 2.84 8.96 7.83
CA HIS A 170 1.38 8.78 7.91
C HIS A 170 0.83 8.38 6.53
N GLY A 171 0.04 7.30 6.48
CA GLY A 171 -0.65 6.78 5.30
C GLY A 171 -1.84 7.65 4.87
N ASP A 172 -1.57 8.94 4.68
CA ASP A 172 -2.54 10.00 4.45
C ASP A 172 -3.45 9.73 3.25
N GLY A 173 -2.91 9.14 2.18
CA GLY A 173 -3.64 8.78 0.96
C GLY A 173 -4.75 7.75 1.19
N ILE A 174 -4.60 6.86 2.16
CA ILE A 174 -5.69 5.98 2.61
C ILE A 174 -6.52 6.66 3.70
N PHE A 175 -5.87 7.27 4.69
CA PHE A 175 -6.54 7.87 5.84
C PHE A 175 -7.63 8.86 5.43
N TYR A 176 -7.29 9.87 4.61
CA TYR A 176 -8.27 10.89 4.25
C TYR A 176 -9.25 10.46 3.15
N GLU A 177 -8.93 9.46 2.32
CA GLU A 177 -9.90 8.95 1.32
C GLU A 177 -11.00 8.11 1.96
N TYR A 178 -10.74 7.55 3.15
CA TYR A 178 -11.70 6.76 3.93
C TYR A 178 -12.07 7.40 5.27
N LEU A 179 -11.83 8.71 5.45
CA LEU A 179 -12.04 9.43 6.71
C LEU A 179 -13.46 9.30 7.27
N LYS A 180 -14.45 9.29 6.36
CA LYS A 180 -15.90 9.19 6.66
C LYS A 180 -16.45 7.77 6.53
N ASP A 181 -15.60 6.81 6.19
CA ASP A 181 -16.00 5.43 6.00
C ASP A 181 -16.00 4.70 7.35
N LYS A 182 -17.18 4.38 7.86
CA LYS A 182 -17.35 3.69 9.14
C LYS A 182 -16.97 2.21 9.10
N ASP A 183 -16.87 1.63 7.91
CA ASP A 183 -16.57 0.21 7.71
C ASP A 183 -15.07 0.00 7.36
N MET A 184 -14.29 1.08 7.28
CA MET A 184 -12.83 1.05 7.17
C MET A 184 -12.19 1.42 8.51
N TRP A 185 -11.68 0.45 9.27
CA TRP A 185 -10.87 0.75 10.45
C TRP A 185 -9.42 1.01 10.04
N ILE A 186 -8.81 2.05 10.60
CA ILE A 186 -7.41 2.42 10.31
C ILE A 186 -6.63 2.48 11.62
N VAL A 187 -5.52 1.76 11.67
CA VAL A 187 -4.46 1.94 12.66
C VAL A 187 -3.20 2.35 11.92
N ASP A 188 -2.71 3.54 12.19
CA ASP A 188 -1.56 4.11 11.49
C ASP A 188 -0.52 4.56 12.51
N VAL A 189 0.67 3.98 12.45
CA VAL A 189 1.78 4.26 13.38
C VAL A 189 2.90 4.91 12.59
N HIS A 190 3.17 6.20 12.86
CA HIS A 190 4.12 7.00 12.08
C HIS A 190 4.93 7.94 12.98
N GLU A 191 6.03 8.48 12.45
CA GLU A 191 6.76 9.57 13.08
C GLU A 191 5.86 10.81 13.18
N ASP A 192 6.03 11.57 14.26
CA ASP A 192 5.29 12.79 14.55
C ASP A 192 5.14 13.70 13.31
N TRP A 193 3.89 13.99 12.96
CA TRP A 193 3.49 14.82 11.82
C TRP A 193 4.17 16.20 11.78
N ARG A 194 4.71 16.70 12.90
CA ARG A 194 5.42 17.99 12.93
C ARG A 194 6.85 17.88 12.39
N THR A 195 7.43 16.69 12.37
CA THR A 195 8.84 16.46 12.04
C THR A 195 9.05 15.66 10.76
N LEU A 196 8.05 14.93 10.28
CA LEU A 196 8.13 14.15 9.06
C LEU A 196 7.00 14.47 8.07
N TYR A 197 7.29 14.31 6.76
CA TYR A 197 6.26 14.23 5.72
C TYR A 197 5.24 13.14 6.09
N PRO A 198 3.93 13.28 5.80
CA PRO A 198 3.27 14.33 5.01
C PRO A 198 2.78 15.56 5.78
N GLY A 199 3.11 15.71 7.07
CA GLY A 199 2.60 16.84 7.85
C GLY A 199 1.17 16.63 8.40
N THR A 200 0.67 15.39 8.38
CA THR A 200 -0.67 14.99 8.80
C THR A 200 -0.63 13.77 9.72
N GLY A 201 -1.75 13.35 10.31
CA GLY A 201 -1.79 12.16 11.18
C GLY A 201 -1.85 12.49 12.68
N LYS A 202 -2.54 13.58 13.05
CA LYS A 202 -2.70 13.92 14.47
C LYS A 202 -3.49 12.81 15.18
N GLU A 203 -3.10 12.47 16.42
CA GLU A 203 -3.85 11.50 17.25
C GLU A 203 -5.31 11.92 17.49
N SER A 204 -5.63 13.22 17.37
CA SER A 204 -6.99 13.75 17.47
C SER A 204 -7.86 13.46 16.24
N GLU A 205 -7.27 13.12 15.10
CA GLU A 205 -7.98 12.75 13.88
C GLU A 205 -8.47 11.31 14.01
N ARG A 206 -9.76 11.14 14.33
CA ARG A 206 -10.34 9.83 14.70
C ARG A 206 -11.44 9.35 13.74
N GLY A 207 -11.49 9.93 12.54
CA GLY A 207 -12.61 9.76 11.60
C GLY A 207 -13.68 10.82 11.79
N GLU A 208 -14.56 10.95 10.79
CA GLU A 208 -15.61 11.96 10.74
C GLU A 208 -17.01 11.35 10.63
N GLY A 209 -18.00 12.04 11.21
CA GLY A 209 -19.41 11.62 11.17
C GLY A 209 -19.58 10.24 11.82
N ASP A 210 -20.25 9.33 11.11
CA ASP A 210 -20.52 7.97 11.58
C ASP A 210 -19.24 7.11 11.70
N ALA A 211 -18.10 7.58 11.14
CA ALA A 211 -16.81 6.94 11.25
C ALA A 211 -16.00 7.41 12.48
N PHE A 212 -16.52 8.30 13.32
CA PHE A 212 -15.78 8.76 14.49
C PHE A 212 -15.43 7.59 15.43
N GLY A 213 -14.15 7.48 15.79
CA GLY A 213 -13.61 6.40 16.59
C GLY A 213 -13.12 5.19 15.79
N THR A 214 -13.23 5.19 14.46
CA THR A 214 -12.75 4.10 13.59
C THR A 214 -11.33 4.32 13.06
N LYS A 215 -10.74 5.50 13.30
CA LYS A 215 -9.38 5.84 12.89
C LYS A 215 -8.52 6.06 14.12
N MET A 216 -7.32 5.50 14.11
CA MET A 216 -6.35 5.59 15.19
C MET A 216 -4.98 5.93 14.60
N ASN A 217 -4.54 7.16 14.84
CA ASN A 217 -3.17 7.58 14.59
C ASN A 217 -2.36 7.41 15.88
N ILE A 218 -1.15 6.84 15.76
CA ILE A 218 -0.16 6.75 16.83
C ILE A 218 1.09 7.48 16.36
N THR A 219 1.34 8.62 16.98
CA THR A 219 2.53 9.42 16.67
C THR A 219 3.71 8.98 17.53
N LEU A 220 4.87 8.78 16.90
CA LEU A 220 6.12 8.45 17.56
C LEU A 220 7.16 9.58 17.38
N PRO A 221 7.96 9.93 18.39
CA PRO A 221 9.03 10.93 18.21
C PRO A 221 10.08 10.50 17.17
N ALA A 222 10.72 11.48 16.52
CA ALA A 222 11.83 11.21 15.61
C ALA A 222 12.95 10.38 16.26
N GLY A 223 13.44 9.38 15.51
CA GLY A 223 14.46 8.44 16.01
C GLY A 223 13.93 7.41 17.01
N SER A 224 12.62 7.17 17.05
CA SER A 224 12.00 6.10 17.83
C SER A 224 12.52 4.72 17.43
N ASP A 225 12.60 3.83 18.42
CA ASP A 225 13.00 2.44 18.28
C ASP A 225 11.84 1.50 18.65
N ASP A 226 12.13 0.20 18.64
CA ASP A 226 11.19 -0.85 19.05
C ASP A 226 10.55 -0.56 20.43
N SER A 227 11.31 -0.01 21.39
CA SER A 227 10.79 0.28 22.73
C SER A 227 9.71 1.36 22.70
N ALA A 228 9.91 2.40 21.89
CA ALA A 228 8.90 3.43 21.69
C ALA A 228 7.61 2.86 21.07
N PHE A 229 7.74 2.01 20.06
CA PHE A 229 6.61 1.31 19.44
C PHE A 229 5.87 0.42 20.45
N TYR A 230 6.58 -0.46 21.16
CA TYR A 230 5.99 -1.43 22.09
C TYR A 230 5.28 -0.77 23.29
N LYS A 231 5.70 0.43 23.71
CA LYS A 231 4.98 1.20 24.75
C LYS A 231 3.56 1.59 24.33
N ARG A 232 3.31 1.78 23.03
CA ARG A 232 2.00 2.13 22.47
C ARG A 232 1.21 0.90 22.01
N PHE A 233 1.86 -0.28 21.90
CA PHE A 233 1.25 -1.49 21.33
C PHE A 233 0.01 -1.99 22.09
N ASP A 234 -0.08 -1.75 23.40
CA ASP A 234 -1.29 -2.05 24.17
C ASP A 234 -2.51 -1.21 23.74
N GLU A 235 -2.30 0.01 23.24
CA GLU A 235 -3.38 0.82 22.68
C GLU A 235 -3.89 0.22 21.37
N ILE A 236 -2.99 -0.21 20.49
CA ILE A 236 -3.34 -0.90 19.24
C ILE A 236 -4.16 -2.15 19.55
N LYS A 237 -3.67 -3.01 20.46
CA LYS A 237 -4.38 -4.24 20.85
C LYS A 237 -5.78 -3.97 21.36
N ARG A 238 -5.96 -2.94 22.20
CA ARG A 238 -7.29 -2.55 22.71
C ARG A 238 -8.20 -2.04 21.60
N PHE A 239 -7.66 -1.27 20.66
CA PHE A 239 -8.43 -0.73 19.55
C PHE A 239 -8.95 -1.84 18.62
N ILE A 240 -8.11 -2.83 18.32
CA ILE A 240 -8.47 -3.91 17.38
C ILE A 240 -9.19 -5.10 18.04
N ALA A 241 -9.25 -5.18 19.37
CA ALA A 241 -9.66 -6.38 20.11
C ALA A 241 -11.03 -6.93 19.70
N ASP A 242 -12.01 -6.04 19.50
CA ASP A 242 -13.39 -6.40 19.20
C ASP A 242 -13.76 -6.22 17.73
N LEU A 243 -12.80 -5.80 16.88
CA LEU A 243 -13.03 -5.61 15.46
C LEU A 243 -13.22 -6.97 14.78
N LYS A 244 -14.14 -7.00 13.81
CA LYS A 244 -14.41 -8.17 12.97
C LYS A 244 -14.36 -7.78 11.49
N PRO A 245 -13.19 -7.36 10.99
CA PRO A 245 -13.04 -7.04 9.58
C PRO A 245 -13.21 -8.30 8.73
N GLU A 246 -13.80 -8.13 7.56
CA GLU A 246 -13.88 -9.18 6.54
C GLU A 246 -12.55 -9.34 5.80
N PHE A 247 -11.76 -8.26 5.69
CA PHE A 247 -10.44 -8.28 5.06
C PHE A 247 -9.44 -7.39 5.81
N ILE A 248 -8.18 -7.82 5.89
CA ILE A 248 -7.09 -7.08 6.55
C ILE A 248 -6.04 -6.72 5.51
N ILE A 249 -5.64 -5.45 5.49
CA ILE A 249 -4.51 -4.95 4.72
C ILE A 249 -3.46 -4.47 5.70
N PHE A 250 -2.24 -4.98 5.59
CA PHE A 250 -1.12 -4.62 6.45
C PHE A 250 0.01 -4.02 5.61
N GLN A 251 0.16 -2.70 5.66
CA GLN A 251 1.25 -1.97 5.03
C GLN A 251 2.49 -2.13 5.93
N CYS A 252 3.63 -2.49 5.32
CA CYS A 252 4.87 -2.85 6.02
C CYS A 252 6.07 -2.01 5.51
N GLY A 253 5.90 -0.69 5.47
CA GLY A 253 6.82 0.30 4.90
C GLY A 253 8.10 0.55 5.69
#